data_AF-A0A7J8XQV9-F1
#
_entry.id   AF-A0A7J8XQV9-F1
#
_cell.length_a   1.000
_cell.length_b   1.000
_cell.length_c   1.000
_cell.angle_alpha   90.00
_cell.angle_beta   90.00
_cell.angle_gamma   90.00
#
_symmetry.space_group_name_H-M   'P 1'
#
loop_
_entity.id
_entity.type
_entity.pdbx_description
1 polymer ?
#
loop_
_entity_poly.entity_id
_entity_poly.type
_entity_poly.pdbx_seq_one_letter_code
_entity_poly.pdbx_strand_id
1 'polypeptide(L)'
;MVQSATLFREASGVFQHLANDVFPSLQSAQSVERPLEATPSMCTVMSIICLAEAQAVTIRKAEEKGTTVGLLAKLHYGITELLGEATAIVYSNAIEYKDISSSFLEFISSCKALHELRSRKYLAESVKIGEQVGVAVGVLRDALINGKRELPGEESWRSIFGKEIDAASDMLRKFENENEFVWHEKIPCGDELPRLQGNKIANALPYHPKRWERELNFKI
;
A
#
# COMPACT_ATOMS: atom_id res chain seq x y z
N MET A 1 2.59 -15.81 -9.28
CA MET A 1 1.68 -15.03 -8.41
C MET A 1 1.47 -15.65 -7.04
N VAL A 2 0.94 -16.88 -6.89
CA VAL A 2 0.72 -17.48 -5.55
C VAL A 2 2.02 -17.64 -4.75
N GLN A 3 3.09 -18.10 -5.40
CA GLN A 3 4.41 -18.22 -4.78
C GLN A 3 4.96 -16.87 -4.32
N SER A 4 4.83 -15.83 -5.14
CA SER A 4 5.29 -14.47 -4.82
C SER A 4 4.58 -13.88 -3.60
N ALA A 5 3.25 -14.03 -3.49
CA ALA A 5 2.51 -13.58 -2.32
C ALA A 5 2.93 -14.33 -1.04
N THR A 6 3.25 -15.62 -1.17
CA THR A 6 3.74 -16.43 -0.04
C THR A 6 5.11 -15.96 0.42
N LEU A 7 6.06 -15.75 -0.51
CA LEU A 7 7.40 -15.25 -0.19
C LEU A 7 7.39 -13.92 0.55
N PHE A 8 6.53 -12.98 0.13
CA PHE A 8 6.39 -11.71 0.85
C PHE A 8 5.84 -11.89 2.27
N ARG A 9 4.88 -12.80 2.47
CA ARG A 9 4.36 -13.10 3.82
C ARG A 9 5.39 -13.79 4.71
N GLU A 10 6.24 -14.64 4.15
CA GLU A 10 7.39 -15.24 4.85
C GLU A 10 8.41 -14.17 5.24
N ALA A 11 8.77 -13.29 4.31
CA ALA A 11 9.68 -12.16 4.58
C ALA A 11 9.14 -11.24 5.68
N SER A 12 7.85 -10.92 5.64
CA SER A 12 7.18 -10.16 6.70
C SER A 12 7.32 -10.83 8.07
N GLY A 13 7.20 -12.17 8.12
CA GLY A 13 7.39 -12.96 9.33
C GLY A 13 8.82 -12.92 9.87
N VAL A 14 9.82 -12.98 8.99
CA VAL A 14 11.24 -12.84 9.37
C VAL A 14 11.47 -11.47 10.00
N PHE A 15 10.99 -10.39 9.37
CA PHE A 15 11.15 -9.04 9.92
C PHE A 15 10.41 -8.84 11.25
N GLN A 16 9.23 -9.45 11.43
CA GLN A 16 8.54 -9.43 12.73
C GLN A 16 9.35 -10.13 13.82
N HIS A 17 9.92 -11.30 13.51
CA HIS A 17 10.77 -12.01 14.45
C HIS A 17 12.02 -11.19 14.84
N LEU A 18 12.65 -10.54 13.86
CA LEU A 18 13.78 -9.64 14.13
C LEU A 18 13.38 -8.48 15.05
N ALA A 19 12.25 -7.83 14.78
CA ALA A 19 11.78 -6.68 15.53
C ALA A 19 11.39 -7.03 16.98
N ASN A 20 10.72 -8.17 17.18
CA ASN A 20 10.07 -8.49 18.46
C ASN A 20 10.92 -9.40 19.36
N ASP A 21 11.73 -10.29 18.77
CA ASP A 21 12.45 -11.31 19.53
C ASP A 21 13.96 -11.05 19.54
N VAL A 22 14.55 -10.80 18.37
CA VAL A 22 16.01 -10.71 18.22
C VAL A 22 16.55 -9.37 18.74
N PHE A 23 16.13 -8.25 18.16
CA PHE A 23 16.73 -6.96 18.51
C PHE A 23 16.50 -6.51 19.95
N PRO A 24 15.34 -6.75 20.58
CA PRO A 24 15.16 -6.49 22.00
C PRO A 24 16.12 -7.30 22.88
N SER A 25 16.39 -8.56 22.54
CA SER A 25 17.35 -9.39 23.29
C SER A 25 18.80 -8.89 23.22
N LEU A 26 19.13 -8.10 22.19
CA LEU A 26 20.47 -7.55 21.96
C LEU A 26 20.67 -6.16 22.60
N GLN A 27 19.66 -5.59 23.26
CA GLN A 27 19.74 -4.22 23.82
C GLN A 27 20.75 -4.07 24.97
N SER A 28 21.14 -5.15 25.64
CA SER A 28 22.15 -5.11 26.71
C SER A 28 23.58 -4.88 26.20
N ALA A 29 23.83 -5.04 24.90
CA ALA A 29 25.11 -4.75 24.25
C ALA A 29 25.18 -3.27 23.83
N GLN A 30 25.24 -2.36 24.80
CA GLN A 30 25.00 -0.92 24.64
C GLN A 30 26.08 -0.11 23.86
N SER A 31 27.11 -0.73 23.28
CA SER A 31 28.26 0.02 22.73
C SER A 31 28.43 -0.02 21.21
N VAL A 32 27.49 -0.56 20.43
CA VAL A 32 27.68 -0.70 18.97
C VAL A 32 26.72 0.23 18.24
N GLU A 33 27.28 1.18 17.49
CA GLU A 33 26.57 1.94 16.46
C GLU A 33 25.83 0.96 15.55
N ARG A 34 24.50 1.02 15.60
CA ARG A 34 23.64 0.04 14.95
C ARG A 34 23.14 0.63 13.64
N PRO A 35 23.28 -0.08 12.51
CA PRO A 35 22.82 0.45 11.25
C PRO A 35 21.28 0.47 11.22
N LEU A 36 20.69 1.35 10.40
CA LEU A 36 19.25 1.62 10.41
C LEU A 36 18.41 0.38 10.12
N GLU A 37 18.88 -0.49 9.23
CA GLU A 37 18.25 -1.77 8.91
C GLU A 37 18.17 -2.74 10.10
N ALA A 38 19.01 -2.56 11.11
CA ALA A 38 19.07 -3.40 12.30
C ALA A 38 18.24 -2.85 13.48
N THR A 39 17.34 -1.92 13.23
CA THR A 39 16.43 -1.37 14.25
C THR A 39 15.08 -2.11 14.26
N PRO A 40 14.43 -2.29 15.44
CA PRO A 40 13.10 -2.90 15.52
C PRO A 40 12.04 -2.16 14.67
N SER A 41 12.11 -0.83 14.66
CA SER A 41 11.23 0.06 13.93
C SER A 41 11.39 -0.08 12.41
N MET A 42 12.63 -0.14 11.89
CA MET A 42 12.86 -0.38 10.47
C MET A 42 12.41 -1.79 10.05
N CYS A 43 12.64 -2.80 10.89
CA CYS A 43 12.10 -4.14 10.63
C CYS A 43 10.57 -4.15 10.60
N THR A 44 9.91 -3.38 11.45
CA THR A 44 8.45 -3.21 11.40
C THR A 44 8.02 -2.58 10.07
N VAL A 45 8.70 -1.53 9.61
CA VAL A 45 8.45 -0.89 8.30
C VAL A 45 8.61 -1.91 7.16
N MET A 46 9.70 -2.66 7.13
CA MET A 46 9.96 -3.68 6.11
C MET A 46 8.93 -4.80 6.13
N SER A 47 8.47 -5.21 7.32
CA SER A 47 7.40 -6.18 7.48
C SER A 47 6.09 -5.69 6.85
N ILE A 48 5.70 -4.44 7.13
CA ILE A 48 4.49 -3.82 6.59
C ILE A 48 4.56 -3.69 5.06
N ILE A 49 5.71 -3.28 4.50
CA ILE A 49 5.92 -3.21 3.05
C ILE A 49 5.76 -4.58 2.41
N CYS A 50 6.30 -5.64 3.02
CA CYS A 50 6.12 -7.00 2.53
C CYS A 50 4.63 -7.40 2.53
N LEU A 51 3.85 -7.03 3.55
CA LEU A 51 2.40 -7.31 3.56
C LEU A 51 1.65 -6.52 2.48
N ALA A 52 2.02 -5.27 2.24
CA ALA A 52 1.46 -4.46 1.15
C ALA A 52 1.71 -5.13 -0.22
N GLU A 53 2.94 -5.58 -0.48
CA GLU A 53 3.30 -6.30 -1.71
C GLU A 53 2.60 -7.66 -1.83
N ALA A 54 2.49 -8.42 -0.74
CA ALA A 54 1.72 -9.66 -0.71
C ALA A 54 0.25 -9.43 -1.07
N GLN A 55 -0.34 -8.35 -0.57
CA GLN A 55 -1.69 -7.94 -0.88
C GLN A 55 -1.82 -7.49 -2.34
N ALA A 56 -0.87 -6.71 -2.88
CA ALA A 56 -0.87 -6.29 -4.28
C ALA A 56 -0.87 -7.48 -5.24
N VAL A 57 -0.04 -8.49 -4.98
CA VAL A 57 -0.01 -9.74 -5.76
C VAL A 57 -1.35 -10.50 -5.66
N THR A 58 -1.99 -10.48 -4.49
CA THR A 58 -3.28 -11.12 -4.27
C THR A 58 -4.40 -10.41 -5.02
N ILE A 59 -4.39 -9.07 -5.04
CA ILE A 59 -5.36 -8.26 -5.78
C ILE A 59 -5.27 -8.54 -7.28
N ARG A 60 -4.04 -8.58 -7.84
CA ARG A 60 -3.86 -8.88 -9.27
C ARG A 60 -4.50 -10.21 -9.67
N LYS A 61 -4.39 -11.23 -8.82
CA LYS A 61 -5.06 -12.51 -9.02
C LYS A 61 -6.58 -12.42 -8.83
N ALA A 62 -7.06 -11.55 -7.95
CA ALA A 62 -8.48 -11.32 -7.71
C ALA A 62 -9.15 -10.61 -8.90
N GLU A 63 -8.45 -9.68 -9.54
CA GLU A 63 -8.86 -9.01 -10.79
C GLU A 63 -9.06 -10.03 -11.92
N GLU A 64 -8.07 -10.92 -12.13
CA GLU A 64 -8.16 -11.98 -13.15
C GLU A 64 -9.33 -12.95 -12.94
N LYS A 65 -9.78 -13.12 -11.70
CA LYS A 65 -10.87 -14.02 -11.32
C LYS A 65 -12.25 -13.38 -11.35
N GLY A 66 -12.36 -12.10 -11.72
CA GLY A 66 -13.64 -11.39 -11.75
C GLY A 66 -14.20 -11.06 -10.36
N THR A 67 -13.33 -10.71 -9.41
CA THR A 67 -13.76 -10.26 -8.08
C THR A 67 -14.59 -8.98 -8.17
N THR A 68 -15.57 -8.80 -7.29
CA THR A 68 -16.43 -7.62 -7.26
C THR A 68 -15.61 -6.32 -7.10
N VAL A 69 -15.92 -5.30 -7.89
CA VAL A 69 -15.22 -4.00 -7.88
C VAL A 69 -15.23 -3.32 -6.51
N GLY A 70 -16.33 -3.44 -5.74
CA GLY A 70 -16.40 -2.92 -4.38
C GLY A 70 -15.39 -3.58 -3.42
N LEU A 71 -15.10 -4.87 -3.60
CA LEU A 71 -14.04 -5.54 -2.83
C LEU A 71 -12.65 -5.12 -3.31
N LEU A 72 -12.43 -4.99 -4.62
CA LEU A 72 -11.16 -4.50 -5.18
C LEU A 72 -10.81 -3.10 -4.66
N ALA A 73 -11.81 -2.20 -4.55
CA ALA A 73 -11.64 -0.89 -3.94
C ALA A 73 -11.09 -1.01 -2.51
N LYS A 74 -11.76 -1.78 -1.65
CA LYS A 74 -11.33 -1.98 -0.25
C LYS A 74 -9.95 -2.64 -0.14
N LEU A 75 -9.65 -3.61 -0.99
CA LEU A 75 -8.35 -4.28 -0.98
C LEU A 75 -7.22 -3.32 -1.39
N HIS A 76 -7.43 -2.46 -2.40
CA HIS A 76 -6.43 -1.46 -2.76
C HIS A 76 -6.24 -0.43 -1.66
N TYR A 77 -7.31 0.05 -1.03
CA TYR A 77 -7.17 0.98 0.09
C TYR A 77 -6.49 0.35 1.32
N GLY A 78 -6.68 -0.95 1.54
CA GLY A 78 -5.92 -1.68 2.58
C GLY A 78 -4.40 -1.60 2.37
N ILE A 79 -3.92 -1.53 1.13
CA ILE A 79 -2.50 -1.27 0.83
C ILE A 79 -2.13 0.17 1.18
N THR A 80 -2.98 1.14 0.83
CA THR A 80 -2.78 2.55 1.20
C THR A 80 -2.65 2.74 2.71
N GLU A 81 -3.47 2.04 3.50
CA GLU A 81 -3.41 2.05 4.96
C GLU A 81 -2.12 1.40 5.50
N LEU A 82 -1.72 0.24 4.96
CA LEU A 82 -0.44 -0.40 5.32
C LEU A 82 0.74 0.53 5.04
N LEU A 83 0.82 1.10 3.84
CA LEU A 83 1.91 2.00 3.48
C LEU A 83 1.84 3.31 4.28
N GLY A 84 0.66 3.78 4.65
CA GLY A 84 0.47 4.90 5.57
C GLY A 84 1.05 4.63 6.96
N GLU A 85 0.86 3.42 7.50
CA GLU A 85 1.46 2.99 8.78
C GLU A 85 2.99 2.95 8.68
N ALA A 86 3.53 2.37 7.61
CA ALA A 86 4.97 2.36 7.35
C ALA A 86 5.55 3.78 7.27
N THR A 87 4.90 4.67 6.52
CA THR A 87 5.27 6.09 6.42
C THR A 87 5.25 6.79 7.77
N ALA A 88 4.23 6.56 8.60
CA ALA A 88 4.13 7.16 9.92
C ALA A 88 5.31 6.73 10.83
N ILE A 89 5.65 5.43 10.84
CA ILE A 89 6.78 4.92 11.63
C ILE A 89 8.10 5.58 11.18
N VAL A 90 8.32 5.72 9.87
CA VAL A 90 9.52 6.39 9.34
C VAL A 90 9.59 7.85 9.81
N TYR A 91 8.51 8.62 9.65
CA TYR A 91 8.55 10.04 10.02
C TYR A 91 8.60 10.30 11.52
N SER A 92 8.00 9.43 12.35
CA SER A 92 8.10 9.55 13.82
C SER A 92 9.53 9.37 14.33
N ASN A 93 10.42 8.77 13.53
CA ASN A 93 11.82 8.52 13.87
C ASN A 93 12.78 9.32 12.97
N ALA A 94 12.32 10.45 12.40
CA ALA A 94 13.07 11.22 11.40
C ALA A 94 14.46 11.72 11.86
N ILE A 95 14.69 11.84 13.18
CA ILE A 95 15.99 12.22 13.73
C ILE A 95 17.02 11.10 13.57
N GLU A 96 16.59 9.85 13.75
CA GLU A 96 17.42 8.64 13.63
C GLU A 96 17.53 8.18 12.18
N TYR A 97 16.61 8.61 11.32
CA TYR A 97 16.48 8.15 9.93
C TYR A 97 16.93 9.15 8.86
N LYS A 98 17.87 10.03 9.21
CA LYS A 98 18.39 11.05 8.29
C LYS A 98 19.04 10.48 7.02
N ASP A 99 19.53 9.24 7.10
CA ASP A 99 20.22 8.56 6.00
C ASP A 99 19.33 7.59 5.20
N ILE A 100 18.00 7.63 5.41
CA ILE A 100 17.09 6.86 4.55
C ILE A 100 17.17 7.38 3.12
N SER A 101 17.34 6.46 2.17
CA SER A 101 17.33 6.78 0.74
C SER A 101 16.03 7.46 0.32
N SER A 102 16.15 8.58 -0.40
CA SER A 102 15.00 9.26 -1.00
C SER A 102 14.24 8.34 -1.96
N SER A 103 14.92 7.43 -2.67
CA SER A 103 14.26 6.46 -3.56
C SER A 103 13.39 5.47 -2.81
N PHE A 104 13.73 5.13 -1.56
CA PHE A 104 12.90 4.26 -0.72
C PHE A 104 11.64 4.99 -0.25
N LEU A 105 11.76 6.26 0.13
CA LEU A 105 10.60 7.08 0.49
C LEU A 105 9.69 7.33 -0.71
N GLU A 106 10.28 7.59 -1.88
CA GLU A 106 9.56 7.76 -3.15
C GLU A 106 8.84 6.46 -3.55
N PHE A 107 9.45 5.30 -3.35
CA PHE A 107 8.80 4.01 -3.58
C PHE A 107 7.54 3.86 -2.71
N ILE A 108 7.63 4.13 -1.40
CA ILE A 108 6.49 3.99 -0.48
C ILE A 108 5.37 4.97 -0.87
N SER A 109 5.71 6.24 -1.11
CA SER A 109 4.73 7.27 -1.44
C SER A 109 4.06 7.00 -2.80
N SER A 110 4.84 6.61 -3.81
CA SER A 110 4.32 6.29 -5.15
C SER A 110 3.44 5.05 -5.13
N CYS A 111 3.84 3.99 -4.42
CA CYS A 111 3.04 2.78 -4.30
C CYS A 111 1.70 3.07 -3.57
N LYS A 112 1.76 3.86 -2.49
CA LYS A 112 0.58 4.31 -1.74
C LYS A 112 -0.40 5.09 -2.64
N ALA A 113 0.08 6.11 -3.34
CA ALA A 113 -0.72 6.95 -4.22
C ALA A 113 -1.33 6.16 -5.38
N LEU A 114 -0.59 5.24 -5.98
CA LEU A 114 -1.08 4.37 -7.05
C LEU A 114 -2.26 3.51 -6.59
N HIS A 115 -2.12 2.88 -5.41
CA HIS A 115 -3.17 2.06 -4.86
C HIS A 115 -4.37 2.87 -4.38
N GLU A 116 -4.16 4.11 -3.93
CA GLU A 116 -5.26 5.01 -3.60
C GLU A 116 -6.07 5.43 -4.84
N LEU A 117 -5.39 5.74 -5.95
CA LEU A 117 -6.02 6.02 -7.25
C LEU A 117 -6.84 4.83 -7.75
N ARG A 118 -6.26 3.62 -7.73
CA ARG A 118 -6.96 2.38 -8.11
C ARG A 118 -8.17 2.12 -7.22
N SER A 119 -8.03 2.33 -5.91
CA SER A 119 -9.11 2.20 -4.96
C SER A 119 -10.28 3.14 -5.29
N ARG A 120 -10.02 4.42 -5.52
CA ARG A 120 -11.06 5.39 -5.91
C ARG A 120 -11.72 5.04 -7.23
N LYS A 121 -10.95 4.58 -8.22
CA LYS A 121 -11.48 4.13 -9.53
C LYS A 121 -12.49 3.00 -9.35
N TYR A 122 -12.14 1.95 -8.60
CA TYR A 122 -13.04 0.84 -8.32
C TYR A 122 -14.21 1.24 -7.42
N LEU A 123 -14.02 2.18 -6.48
CA LEU A 123 -15.11 2.73 -5.68
C LEU A 123 -16.13 3.45 -6.55
N ALA A 124 -15.67 4.30 -7.48
CA ALA A 124 -16.54 5.01 -8.41
C ALA A 124 -17.38 4.04 -9.25
N GLU A 125 -16.76 2.96 -9.75
CA GLU A 125 -17.49 1.91 -10.45
C GLU A 125 -18.50 1.20 -9.54
N SER A 126 -18.13 0.90 -8.30
CA SER A 126 -19.02 0.26 -7.32
C SER A 126 -20.23 1.12 -6.96
N VAL A 127 -20.07 2.43 -6.77
CA VAL A 127 -21.19 3.33 -6.46
C VAL A 127 -22.05 3.61 -7.69
N LYS A 128 -21.44 3.61 -8.89
CA LYS A 128 -22.18 3.67 -10.16
C LYS A 128 -23.08 2.45 -10.37
N ILE A 129 -22.61 1.25 -10.02
CA ILE A 129 -23.44 0.02 -10.02
C ILE A 129 -24.60 0.13 -9.03
N GLY A 130 -24.40 0.86 -7.93
CA GLY A 130 -25.45 1.20 -6.97
C GLY A 130 -26.32 2.39 -7.38
N GLU A 131 -26.36 2.75 -8.67
CA GLU A 131 -27.18 3.82 -9.24
C GLU A 131 -26.95 5.20 -8.59
N GLN A 132 -25.72 5.46 -8.13
CA GLN A 132 -25.31 6.77 -7.59
C GLN A 132 -24.28 7.40 -8.53
N VAL A 133 -24.72 7.79 -9.71
CA VAL A 133 -23.83 8.26 -10.79
C VAL A 133 -23.18 9.60 -10.45
N GLY A 134 -23.91 10.51 -9.80
CA GLY A 134 -23.38 11.79 -9.33
C GLY A 134 -22.23 11.59 -8.34
N VAL A 135 -22.38 10.63 -7.41
CA VAL A 135 -21.33 10.25 -6.46
C VAL A 135 -20.13 9.64 -7.19
N ALA A 136 -20.36 8.76 -8.17
CA ALA A 136 -19.29 8.16 -8.97
C ALA A 136 -18.43 9.23 -9.69
N VAL A 137 -19.09 10.22 -10.29
CA VAL A 137 -18.43 11.37 -10.93
C VAL A 137 -17.60 12.17 -9.91
N GLY A 138 -18.18 12.46 -8.74
CA GLY A 138 -17.48 13.17 -7.65
C GLY A 138 -16.20 12.44 -7.21
N VAL A 139 -16.28 11.13 -7.01
CA VAL A 139 -15.14 10.28 -6.63
C VAL A 139 -14.05 10.30 -7.70
N LEU A 140 -14.39 10.20 -8.99
CA LEU A 140 -13.40 10.22 -10.07
C LEU A 140 -12.74 11.57 -10.26
N ARG A 141 -13.48 12.68 -10.09
CA ARG A 141 -12.91 14.03 -10.12
C ARG A 141 -11.87 14.21 -9.01
N ASP A 142 -12.21 13.82 -7.78
CA ASP A 142 -11.27 13.85 -6.65
C ASP A 142 -10.04 12.96 -6.91
N ALA A 143 -10.26 11.74 -7.41
CA ALA A 143 -9.18 10.81 -7.75
C ALA A 143 -8.18 11.37 -8.76
N LEU A 144 -8.68 12.03 -9.82
CA LEU A 144 -7.84 12.60 -10.86
C LEU A 144 -7.08 13.85 -10.40
N ILE A 145 -7.68 14.68 -9.54
CA ILE A 145 -7.00 15.82 -8.93
C ILE A 145 -5.82 15.33 -8.08
N ASN A 146 -6.09 14.36 -7.19
CA ASN A 146 -5.06 13.80 -6.31
C ASN A 146 -3.99 13.03 -7.08
N GLY A 147 -4.39 12.19 -8.05
CA GLY A 147 -3.46 11.39 -8.86
C GLY A 147 -2.51 12.23 -9.72
N LYS A 148 -2.96 13.39 -10.23
CA LYS A 148 -2.10 14.33 -10.97
C LYS A 148 -1.13 15.07 -10.04
N ARG A 149 -1.53 15.35 -8.80
CA ARG A 149 -0.68 15.99 -7.79
C ARG A 149 0.42 15.06 -7.30
N GLU A 150 0.13 13.76 -7.21
CA GLU A 150 1.01 12.74 -6.64
C GLU A 150 1.82 11.99 -7.70
N LEU A 151 2.11 12.64 -8.84
CA LEU A 151 2.90 12.02 -9.90
C LEU A 151 4.35 11.73 -9.41
N PRO A 152 4.82 10.48 -9.60
CA PRO A 152 6.14 10.07 -9.17
C PRO A 152 7.26 10.76 -9.98
N GLY A 153 8.45 10.88 -9.41
CA GLY A 153 9.63 11.41 -10.09
C GLY A 153 10.12 10.46 -11.18
N GLU A 154 10.24 9.18 -10.86
CA GLU A 154 10.75 8.13 -11.75
C GLU A 154 9.84 7.85 -12.97
N GLU A 155 10.41 7.79 -14.17
CA GLU A 155 9.66 7.61 -15.43
C GLU A 155 8.90 6.28 -15.51
N SER A 156 9.48 5.19 -14.99
CA SER A 156 8.86 3.86 -14.94
C SER A 156 7.52 3.92 -14.19
N TRP A 157 7.49 4.59 -13.05
CA TRP A 157 6.30 4.83 -12.25
C TRP A 157 5.34 5.80 -12.94
N ARG A 158 5.82 6.88 -13.56
CA ARG A 158 4.97 7.82 -14.31
C ARG A 158 4.17 7.12 -15.40
N SER A 159 4.77 6.17 -16.12
CA SER A 159 4.07 5.39 -17.15
C SER A 159 2.92 4.56 -16.56
N ILE A 160 3.14 3.93 -15.40
CA ILE A 160 2.11 3.13 -14.71
C ILE A 160 0.97 4.04 -14.22
N PHE A 161 1.30 5.17 -13.58
CA PHE A 161 0.33 6.17 -13.15
C PHE A 161 -0.47 6.74 -14.32
N GLY A 162 0.20 7.09 -15.42
CA GLY A 162 -0.43 7.61 -16.62
C GLY A 162 -1.54 6.70 -17.13
N LYS A 163 -1.27 5.39 -17.23
CA LYS A 163 -2.29 4.40 -17.64
C LYS A 163 -3.51 4.37 -16.72
N GLU A 164 -3.31 4.49 -15.40
CA GLU A 164 -4.42 4.52 -14.44
C GLU A 164 -5.20 5.84 -14.49
N ILE A 165 -4.50 6.98 -14.68
CA ILE A 165 -5.10 8.30 -14.86
C ILE A 165 -5.93 8.35 -16.14
N ASP A 166 -5.42 7.81 -17.25
CA ASP A 166 -6.12 7.74 -18.53
C ASP A 166 -7.38 6.87 -18.39
N ALA A 167 -7.26 5.70 -17.78
CA ALA A 167 -8.40 4.83 -17.52
C ALA A 167 -9.48 5.49 -16.63
N ALA A 168 -9.07 6.20 -15.57
CA ALA A 168 -9.99 6.94 -14.72
C ALA A 168 -10.62 8.15 -15.45
N SER A 169 -9.87 8.83 -16.32
CA SER A 169 -10.37 9.95 -17.13
C SER A 169 -11.40 9.49 -18.16
N ASP A 170 -11.16 8.34 -18.81
CA ASP A 170 -12.12 7.74 -19.73
C ASP A 170 -13.40 7.29 -19.02
N MET A 171 -13.27 6.74 -17.81
CA MET A 171 -14.41 6.38 -16.97
C MET A 171 -15.21 7.63 -16.56
N LEU A 172 -14.52 8.70 -16.15
CA LEU A 172 -15.14 9.96 -15.77
C LEU A 172 -15.96 10.53 -16.92
N ARG A 173 -15.38 10.62 -18.12
CA ARG A 173 -16.09 11.11 -19.32
C ARG A 173 -17.38 10.35 -19.58
N LYS A 174 -17.38 9.02 -19.43
CA LYS A 174 -18.57 8.19 -19.60
C LYS A 174 -19.64 8.52 -18.54
N PHE A 175 -19.25 8.61 -17.28
CA PHE A 175 -20.18 8.85 -16.18
C PHE A 175 -20.72 10.27 -16.18
N GLU A 176 -19.92 11.26 -16.58
CA GLU A 176 -20.37 12.65 -16.75
C GLU A 176 -21.43 12.75 -17.84
N ASN A 177 -21.17 12.16 -19.02
CA ASN A 177 -22.16 12.11 -20.09
C ASN A 177 -23.46 11.43 -19.62
N GLU A 178 -23.35 10.26 -18.97
CA GLU A 178 -24.52 9.54 -18.48
C GLU A 178 -25.31 10.35 -17.44
N ASN A 179 -24.61 11.03 -16.52
CA ASN A 179 -25.24 11.89 -15.53
C ASN A 179 -25.89 13.13 -16.16
N GLU A 180 -25.30 13.68 -17.21
CA GLU A 180 -25.85 14.84 -17.93
C GLU A 180 -27.13 14.50 -18.70
N PHE A 181 -27.22 13.32 -19.31
CA PHE A 181 -28.33 12.97 -20.20
C PHE A 181 -29.41 12.08 -19.58
N VAL A 182 -29.10 11.32 -18.53
CA VAL A 182 -29.99 10.29 -17.97
C VAL A 182 -30.35 10.56 -16.51
N TRP A 183 -29.36 10.73 -15.65
CA TRP A 183 -29.58 10.68 -14.19
C TRP A 183 -29.84 12.06 -13.56
N HIS A 184 -29.14 13.09 -14.03
CA HIS A 184 -29.19 14.45 -13.50
C HIS A 184 -28.93 14.55 -11.98
N GLU A 185 -28.09 13.66 -11.43
CA GLU A 185 -27.76 13.66 -10.00
C GLU A 185 -26.82 14.81 -9.63
N LYS A 186 -26.98 15.34 -8.41
CA LYS A 186 -26.02 16.27 -7.81
C LYS A 186 -24.66 15.57 -7.67
N ILE A 187 -23.59 16.26 -8.06
CA ILE A 187 -22.22 15.78 -7.89
C ILE A 187 -21.66 16.27 -6.55
N PRO A 188 -21.42 15.40 -5.55
CA PRO A 188 -20.80 15.77 -4.28
C PRO A 188 -19.30 16.09 -4.45
N CYS A 189 -18.73 16.81 -3.48
CA CYS A 189 -17.30 17.13 -3.43
C CYS A 189 -16.78 17.22 -1.98
N GLY A 190 -15.46 17.10 -1.83
CA GLY A 190 -14.80 17.21 -0.52
C GLY A 190 -15.35 16.20 0.49
N ASP A 191 -15.78 16.68 1.65
CA ASP A 191 -16.28 15.84 2.75
C ASP A 191 -17.63 15.15 2.46
N GLU A 192 -18.35 15.57 1.40
CA GLU A 192 -19.57 14.89 0.95
C GLU A 192 -19.27 13.55 0.26
N LEU A 193 -18.01 13.29 -0.11
CA LEU A 193 -17.61 12.06 -0.79
C LEU A 193 -17.57 10.85 0.16
N PRO A 194 -17.89 9.64 -0.34
CA PRO A 194 -17.80 8.43 0.45
C PRO A 194 -16.36 8.19 0.95
N ARG A 195 -16.24 7.92 2.25
CA ARG A 195 -14.95 7.58 2.85
C ARG A 195 -14.48 6.20 2.38
N LEU A 196 -13.21 6.13 2.03
CA LEU A 196 -12.54 4.87 1.74
C LEU A 196 -12.35 4.06 3.02
N GLN A 197 -12.49 2.74 2.92
CA GLN A 197 -12.29 1.80 4.01
C GLN A 197 -11.45 0.62 3.54
N GLY A 198 -10.33 0.37 4.20
CA GLY A 198 -9.39 -0.65 3.79
C GLY A 198 -9.79 -2.03 4.28
N ASN A 199 -9.43 -3.05 3.52
CA ASN A 199 -9.47 -4.43 3.96
C ASN A 199 -8.07 -5.04 3.82
N LYS A 200 -7.38 -5.21 4.95
CA LYS A 200 -6.05 -5.82 5.01
C LYS A 200 -6.21 -7.33 5.17
N ILE A 201 -5.82 -8.08 4.15
CA ILE A 201 -6.00 -9.54 4.11
C ILE A 201 -4.68 -10.31 4.17
N ALA A 202 -3.56 -9.63 3.89
CA ALA A 202 -2.23 -10.23 4.00
C ALA A 202 -1.80 -10.27 5.47
N ASN A 203 -1.39 -11.45 5.93
CA ASN A 203 -0.85 -11.68 7.26
C ASN A 203 0.53 -12.31 7.17
N ALA A 204 1.42 -11.91 8.07
CA ALA A 204 2.75 -12.48 8.19
C ALA A 204 2.66 -13.99 8.47
N LEU A 205 3.56 -14.76 7.88
CA LEU A 205 3.71 -16.18 8.24
C LEU A 205 4.69 -16.27 9.41
N PRO A 206 4.34 -16.93 10.53
CA PRO A 206 5.24 -17.04 11.67
C PRO A 206 6.59 -17.62 11.25
N TYR A 207 7.67 -16.92 11.60
CA TYR A 207 9.01 -17.40 11.38
C TYR A 207 9.51 -18.13 12.64
N HIS A 208 9.98 -19.36 12.44
CA HIS A 208 10.67 -20.12 13.46
C HIS A 208 12.10 -20.38 12.98
N PRO A 209 13.12 -19.86 13.68
CA PRO A 209 14.50 -20.16 13.34
C PRO A 209 14.71 -21.67 13.30
N LYS A 210 15.09 -22.19 12.13
CA LYS A 210 15.61 -23.54 12.02
C LYS A 210 17.02 -23.49 12.60
N ARG A 211 17.17 -23.81 13.90
CA ARG A 211 18.48 -23.81 14.56
C ARG A 211 19.50 -24.57 13.69
N TRP A 212 20.55 -23.86 13.26
CA TRP A 212 21.84 -24.50 13.10
C TRP A 212 22.56 -24.35 14.44
N GLU A 213 22.43 -25.36 15.29
CA GLU A 213 23.26 -25.55 16.46
C GLU A 213 24.68 -25.85 15.98
N ARG A 214 25.45 -24.82 15.63
CA ARG A 214 26.89 -24.92 15.70
C ARG A 214 27.30 -24.25 17.00
N GLU A 215 27.83 -25.05 17.93
CA GLU A 215 28.63 -24.52 19.02
C GLU A 215 29.72 -23.65 18.39
N LEU A 216 29.59 -22.33 18.53
CA LEU A 216 30.66 -21.41 18.23
C LEU A 216 31.72 -21.61 19.32
N ASN A 217 32.61 -22.57 19.11
CA ASN A 217 33.81 -22.74 19.92
C ASN A 217 34.73 -21.57 19.63
N PHE A 218 34.55 -20.48 20.37
CA PHE A 218 35.57 -19.44 20.47
C PHE A 218 36.76 -20.08 21.18
N LYS A 219 37.84 -20.34 20.44
CA LYS A 219 39.14 -20.62 21.05
C LYS A 219 39.57 -19.34 21.77
N ILE A 220 39.51 -19.37 23.11
CA ILE A 220 40.12 -18.38 24.00
C ILE A 220 41.64 -18.55 23.92
#